data_AF-A0A8S3CA57-F1
#
_entry.id   AF-A0A8S3CA57-F1
#
_cell.length_a   1.000
_cell.length_b   1.000
_cell.length_c   1.000
_cell.angle_alpha   90.00
_cell.angle_beta   90.00
_cell.angle_gamma   90.00
#
_symmetry.space_group_name_H-M   'P 1'
#
loop_
_entity.id
_entity.type
_entity.pdbx_description
1 polymer ?
#
loop_
_entity_poly.entity_id
_entity_poly.type
_entity_poly.pdbx_seq_one_letter_code
_entity_poly.pdbx_strand_id
1 'polypeptide(L)' 'MRGQIFNLAQAMRDGKSPVELVHMPGVLVERVRDH' A
#
# COMPACT_ATOMS: atom_id res chain seq x y z
N MET A 1 -7.51 4.80 4.26
CA MET A 1 -6.96 3.47 4.59
C MET A 1 -6.60 2.59 3.38
N ARG A 2 -7.15 2.83 2.17
CA ARG A 2 -6.85 2.02 0.97
C ARG A 2 -5.36 1.95 0.60
N GLY A 3 -4.61 3.03 0.81
CA GLY A 3 -3.16 3.03 0.59
C GLY A 3 -2.35 2.16 1.54
N GLN A 4 -2.78 2.01 2.80
CA GLN A 4 -2.14 1.09 3.73
C GLN A 4 -2.37 -0.37 3.32
N ILE A 5 -3.59 -0.69 2.88
CA ILE A 5 -3.92 -2.02 2.34
C ILE A 5 -3.10 -2.30 1.08
N PHE A 6 -2.94 -1.31 0.20
CA PHE A 6 -2.09 -1.42 -0.98
C PHE A 6 -0.63 -1.74 -0.63
N ASN A 7 -0.03 -0.99 0.30
CA ASN A 7 1.35 -1.22 0.75
C ASN A 7 1.50 -2.60 1.39
N LEU A 8 0.56 -3.03 2.24
CA LEU A 8 0.57 -4.36 2.84
C LEU A 8 0.50 -5.47 1.78
N ALA A 9 -0.40 -5.35 0.80
CA ALA A 9 -0.55 -6.35 -0.25
C ALA A 9 0.71 -6.45 -1.14
N GLN A 10 1.36 -5.32 -1.43
CA GLN A 10 2.65 -5.29 -2.13
C GLN A 10 3.75 -5.95 -1.27
N ALA A 11 3.88 -5.57 0.01
CA ALA A 11 4.87 -6.17 0.90
C ALA A 11 4.73 -7.69 1.02
N MET A 12 3.49 -8.20 1.10
CA MET A 12 3.23 -9.65 1.12
C MET A 12 3.63 -10.35 -0.19
N ARG A 13 3.37 -9.73 -1.35
CA ARG A 13 3.78 -10.28 -2.65
C ARG A 13 5.29 -10.29 -2.84
N ASP A 14 5.95 -9.25 -2.35
CA ASP A 14 7.39 -9.07 -2.47
C ASP A 14 8.20 -9.80 -1.38
N GLY A 15 7.52 -10.46 -0.42
CA GLY A 15 8.17 -11.13 0.70
C GLY A 15 8.87 -10.18 1.68
N LYS A 16 8.45 -8.90 1.73
CA LYS A 16 9.05 -7.88 2.61
C LYS A 16 8.73 -8.15 4.07
N SER A 17 9.71 -7.89 4.93
CA SER A 17 9.56 -7.91 6.37
C SER A 17 8.64 -6.78 6.89
N PRO A 18 8.12 -6.87 8.12
CA PRO A 18 7.35 -5.79 8.72
C PRO A 18 8.11 -4.45 8.78
N VAL A 19 9.43 -4.50 8.99
CA VAL A 19 10.28 -3.29 9.02
C VAL A 19 10.35 -2.65 7.64
N GLU A 20 10.46 -3.43 6.58
CA GLU A 20 10.47 -2.89 5.21
C GLU A 20 9.11 -2.31 4.83
N LEU A 21 8.00 -2.93 5.25
CA LEU A 21 6.64 -2.41 5.04
C LEU A 21 6.47 -1.01 5.64
N VAL A 22 6.93 -0.77 6.87
CA VAL A 22 6.77 0.55 7.51
C VAL A 22 7.69 1.63 6.90
N HIS A 23 8.76 1.22 6.22
CA HIS A 23 9.62 2.13 5.45
C HIS A 23 9.11 2.38 4.02
N MET A 24 8.08 1.66 3.56
CA MET A 24 7.46 1.97 2.26
C MET A 24 6.86 3.37 2.27
N PRO A 25 6.98 4.14 1.17
CA PRO A 25 6.41 5.48 1.10
C PRO A 25 4.89 5.44 1.29
N GLY A 26 4.35 6.49 1.93
CA GLY A 26 2.91 6.63 2.12
C GLY A 26 2.18 6.78 0.78
N VAL A 27 1.16 5.94 0.55
CA VAL A 27 0.34 5.97 -0.68
C VAL A 27 -1.06 6.46 -0.34
N LEU A 28 -1.60 7.36 -1.19
CA LEU A 28 -3.02 7.70 -1.22
C LEU A 28 -3.66 7.02 -2.43
N VAL A 29 -4.80 6.35 -2.23
CA VAL A 29 -5.55 5.72 -3.32
C VAL A 29 -6.90 6.41 -3.42
N GLU A 30 -7.06 7.19 -4.47
CA GLU A 30 -8.28 7.92 -4.78
C GLU A 30 -9.19 7.07 -5.68
N ARG A 31 -10.51 7.28 -5.56
CA ARG A 31 -11.47 6.74 -6.52
C ARG A 31 -11.94 7.89 -7.38
N VAL A 32 -11.70 7.79 -8.68
CA VAL A 32 -12.37 8.64 -9.65
C VAL A 32 -13.79 8.12 -9.82
N ARG A 33 -14.78 9.01 -9.83
CA ARG A 33 -16.15 8.66 -10.23
C ARG A 33 -16.27 9.04 -11.69
N ASP A 34 -16.58 8.07 -12.56
CA ASP A 34 -16.92 8.38 -13.95
C ASP A 34 -18.23 9.20 -13.98
N HIS A 35 -18.28 10.19 -14.87
CA HIS A 35 -19.44 11.06 -15.12
C HIS A 35 -20.20 10.58 -16.35
#